data_AF-A0A2V1P388-F1
#
_entry.id   AF-A0A2V1P388-F1
#
_cell.length_a   1.000
_cell.length_b   1.000
_cell.length_c   1.000
_cell.angle_alpha   90.00
_cell.angle_beta   90.00
_cell.angle_gamma   90.00
#
_symmetry.space_group_name_H-M   'P 1'
#
loop_
_entity.id
_entity.type
_entity.pdbx_description
1 polymer ?
#
loop_
_entity_poly.entity_id
_entity_poly.type
_entity_poly.pdbx_seq_one_letter_code
_entity_poly.pdbx_strand_id
1 'polypeptide(L)'
;MVHRGQPGAGSSAAFVRRGMSDPPCHGRGLLARDLVGAEPPQPAVAAAGCRPVPGWLGCGRTSADLVKGIGTGKMNDLSKNQSAFDLSIAAVRKKFADRAYEQSQQLDALLDRLETQPDDQHALQSVLQIAHRIAGVADTLGFGRLGELARNAENLTRTAIEVNTRDAIGATIQVTDTLIEELDQIGQDRPLDEVGG
;
A
#
# COMPACT_ATOMS: atom_id res chain seq x y z
N MET A 1 23.08 -59.97 51.69
CA MET A 1 23.23 -58.70 50.96
C MET A 1 22.11 -57.78 51.43
N VAL A 2 22.23 -56.94 52.46
CA VAL A 2 23.02 -55.67 52.60
C VAL A 2 22.81 -54.81 51.34
N HIS A 3 22.16 -53.64 51.33
CA HIS A 3 22.16 -52.43 52.19
C HIS A 3 20.72 -51.88 52.35
N ARG A 4 20.20 -51.33 53.46
CA ARG A 4 20.56 -50.21 54.36
C ARG A 4 20.59 -48.80 53.75
N GLY A 5 19.63 -47.98 54.21
CA GLY A 5 19.75 -46.52 54.45
C GLY A 5 19.05 -45.63 53.41
N GLN A 6 18.34 -44.55 53.74
CA GLN A 6 17.85 -43.93 54.98
C GLN A 6 16.78 -42.87 54.55
N PRO A 7 15.98 -42.31 55.49
CA PRO A 7 14.89 -41.37 55.23
C PRO A 7 15.23 -39.90 55.60
N GLY A 8 14.35 -38.96 55.20
CA GLY A 8 13.85 -37.93 56.12
C GLY A 8 14.18 -36.45 55.87
N ALA A 9 13.15 -35.62 56.14
CA ALA A 9 13.13 -34.20 56.51
C ALA A 9 13.52 -33.17 55.41
N GLY A 10 12.88 -32.01 55.27
CA GLY A 10 12.01 -31.25 56.16
C GLY A 10 12.40 -29.76 56.08
N SER A 11 11.43 -28.89 56.37
CA SER A 11 11.52 -27.41 56.53
C SER A 11 11.59 -26.59 55.24
N SER A 12 10.65 -25.68 54.94
CA SER A 12 10.06 -24.56 55.71
C SER A 12 10.94 -23.30 55.72
N ALA A 13 10.26 -22.14 55.71
CA ALA A 13 10.74 -20.75 55.74
C ALA A 13 11.18 -20.17 54.38
N ALA A 14 10.94 -18.91 54.01
CA ALA A 14 10.24 -17.77 54.59
C ALA A 14 9.98 -16.77 53.45
N PHE A 15 8.79 -16.21 53.31
CA PHE A 15 8.46 -14.82 53.68
C PHE A 15 9.65 -13.84 53.71
N VAL A 16 9.80 -13.03 52.65
CA VAL A 16 10.21 -11.63 52.78
C VAL A 16 9.31 -10.76 51.89
N ARG A 17 8.46 -9.96 52.53
CA ARG A 17 7.89 -8.74 51.95
C ARG A 17 8.92 -7.60 52.01
N ARG A 18 9.06 -6.86 50.92
CA ARG A 18 9.32 -5.40 50.80
C ARG A 18 9.60 -5.12 49.31
N GLY A 19 9.03 -4.12 48.65
CA GLY A 19 8.14 -3.06 49.10
C GLY A 19 7.75 -2.19 47.90
N MET A 20 6.65 -1.47 48.11
CA MET A 20 6.10 -0.38 47.30
C MET A 20 7.15 0.56 46.69
N SER A 21 6.96 0.95 45.42
CA SER A 21 6.87 2.35 44.96
C SER A 21 6.61 2.41 43.44
N ASP A 22 5.37 2.68 43.04
CA ASP A 22 5.04 3.38 41.79
C ASP A 22 4.96 4.90 42.08
N PRO A 23 4.79 5.79 41.08
CA PRO A 23 5.76 6.25 40.07
C PRO A 23 6.00 7.77 40.22
N PRO A 24 6.89 8.38 39.41
CA PRO A 24 6.62 9.75 38.98
C PRO A 24 6.43 9.85 37.46
N CYS A 25 5.25 10.35 37.12
CA CYS A 25 4.83 10.79 35.80
C CYS A 25 5.82 11.79 35.18
N HIS A 26 5.87 11.73 33.86
CA HIS A 26 6.64 12.60 32.98
C HIS A 26 6.37 14.09 33.26
N GLY A 27 7.46 14.82 33.48
CA GLY A 27 7.51 16.28 33.44
C GLY A 27 8.83 16.72 32.81
N ARG A 28 9.09 16.33 31.56
CA ARG A 28 10.21 16.89 30.79
C ARG A 28 9.76 18.21 30.17
N GLY A 29 10.25 19.30 30.74
CA GLY A 29 10.30 20.59 30.09
C GLY A 29 11.11 20.49 28.80
N LEU A 30 10.43 20.72 27.68
CA LEU A 30 11.09 20.99 26.41
C LEU A 30 11.52 22.46 26.42
N LEU A 31 12.84 22.65 26.49
CA LEU A 31 13.50 23.91 26.20
C LEU A 31 13.24 24.26 24.74
N ALA A 32 12.51 25.36 24.52
CA ALA A 32 12.50 26.07 23.25
C ALA A 32 13.91 26.62 23.00
N ARG A 33 14.61 26.09 21.99
CA ARG A 33 15.75 26.73 21.34
C ARG A 33 15.66 26.50 19.85
N ASP A 34 15.42 27.62 19.18
CA ASP A 34 15.82 28.03 17.84
C ASP A 34 16.47 26.98 16.94
N LEU A 35 15.90 26.81 15.75
CA LEU A 35 16.57 26.70 14.45
C LEU A 35 15.49 26.57 13.35
N VAL A 36 14.84 27.68 12.98
CA VAL A 36 14.13 27.80 11.70
C VAL A 36 14.80 28.91 10.90
N GLY A 37 15.80 28.51 10.13
CA GLY A 37 16.49 29.34 9.16
C GLY A 37 16.72 28.50 7.91
N ALA A 38 15.66 28.33 7.12
CA ALA A 38 15.74 27.81 5.76
C ALA A 38 14.67 28.52 4.93
N GLU A 39 15.08 29.62 4.31
CA GLU A 39 14.32 30.38 3.33
C GLU A 39 14.07 29.50 2.08
N PRO A 40 12.84 29.45 1.55
CA PRO A 40 12.58 28.75 0.30
C PRO A 40 13.17 29.53 -0.89
N PRO A 41 13.88 28.88 -1.84
CA PRO A 41 14.34 29.57 -3.04
C PRO A 41 13.15 29.98 -3.91
N GLN A 42 13.01 31.29 -4.14
CA GLN A 42 12.05 31.86 -5.08
C GLN A 42 12.38 31.43 -6.52
N PRO A 43 11.38 31.09 -7.36
CA PRO A 43 11.61 30.96 -8.79
C PRO A 43 11.80 32.35 -9.40
N ALA A 44 13.03 32.63 -9.84
CA ALA A 44 13.35 33.80 -10.64
C ALA A 44 12.54 33.78 -11.95
N VAL A 45 11.55 34.67 -12.02
CA VAL A 45 10.87 35.04 -13.27
C VAL A 45 11.82 35.87 -14.14
N ALA A 46 12.74 35.17 -14.81
CA ALA A 46 13.56 35.77 -15.84
C ALA A 46 12.72 35.90 -17.12
N ALA A 47 12.20 37.10 -17.34
CA ALA A 47 11.68 37.55 -18.62
C ALA A 47 12.81 37.54 -19.66
N ALA A 48 12.94 36.44 -20.40
CA ALA A 48 13.79 36.33 -21.58
C ALA A 48 12.92 36.47 -22.82
N GLY A 49 13.08 37.62 -23.49
CA GLY A 49 12.36 37.96 -24.70
C GLY A 49 12.59 36.97 -25.84
N CYS A 50 11.50 36.58 -26.50
CA CYS A 50 11.52 35.99 -27.83
C CYS A 50 12.16 37.01 -28.80
N ARG A 51 13.43 36.80 -29.15
CA ARG A 51 14.05 37.47 -30.29
C ARG A 51 13.62 36.74 -31.57
N PRO A 52 13.05 37.43 -32.57
CA PRO A 52 12.74 36.82 -33.85
C PRO A 52 14.04 36.47 -34.59
N VAL A 53 14.11 35.24 -35.09
CA VAL A 53 15.17 34.78 -36.01
C VAL A 53 14.98 35.45 -37.37
N PRO A 54 16.02 36.07 -37.96
CA PRO A 54 15.94 36.60 -39.31
C PRO A 54 16.10 35.45 -40.31
N GLY A 55 15.11 35.22 -41.18
CA GLY A 55 15.28 34.27 -42.27
C GLY A 55 14.06 33.58 -42.87
N TRP A 56 12.83 33.98 -42.56
CA TRP A 56 11.66 33.44 -43.25
C TRP A 56 10.93 34.55 -43.99
N LEU A 57 11.26 34.68 -45.27
CA LEU A 57 10.46 35.43 -46.24
C LEU A 57 9.13 34.70 -46.44
N GLY A 58 8.04 35.45 -46.30
CA GLY A 58 6.85 35.27 -47.12
C GLY A 58 5.82 34.24 -46.65
N CYS A 59 4.72 34.73 -46.11
CA CYS A 59 3.46 34.70 -46.87
C CYS A 59 2.45 35.63 -46.20
N GLY A 60 2.14 36.73 -46.87
CA GLY A 60 1.01 37.56 -46.50
C GLY A 60 -0.29 36.76 -46.63
N ARG A 61 -1.08 36.75 -45.56
CA ARG A 61 -2.52 36.51 -45.64
C ARG A 61 -3.21 37.68 -44.95
N THR A 62 -3.82 38.53 -45.76
CA THR A 62 -4.72 39.60 -45.33
C THR A 62 -6.05 38.99 -44.88
N SER A 63 -6.69 39.60 -43.88
CA SER A 63 -7.87 39.11 -43.15
C SER A 63 -9.20 39.05 -43.94
N ALA A 64 -9.19 38.85 -45.25
CA ALA A 64 -10.40 39.05 -46.08
C ALA A 64 -10.98 37.80 -46.76
N ASP A 65 -10.37 36.62 -46.67
CA ASP A 65 -10.87 35.43 -47.37
C ASP A 65 -10.76 34.16 -46.52
N LEU A 66 -11.72 33.95 -45.59
CA LEU A 66 -12.06 32.59 -45.13
C LEU A 66 -13.46 32.49 -44.51
N VAL A 67 -14.48 33.02 -45.19
CA VAL A 67 -15.87 32.56 -45.02
C VAL A 67 -16.27 31.82 -46.27
N LYS A 68 -15.99 30.51 -46.30
CA LYS A 68 -16.66 29.54 -47.17
C LYS A 68 -16.41 28.13 -46.64
N GLY A 69 -17.49 27.52 -46.13
CA GLY A 69 -17.56 26.07 -45.94
C GLY A 69 -17.39 25.58 -44.50
N ILE A 70 -18.23 26.03 -43.57
CA ILE A 70 -18.54 25.18 -42.39
C ILE A 70 -19.49 24.09 -42.89
N GLY A 71 -18.92 23.08 -43.55
CA GLY A 71 -19.60 21.82 -43.80
C GLY A 71 -19.72 21.07 -42.48
N THR A 72 -20.95 20.85 -42.04
CA THR A 72 -21.31 19.98 -40.92
C THR A 72 -20.79 18.56 -41.18
N GLY A 73 -19.67 18.20 -40.59
CA GLY A 73 -19.09 16.87 -40.75
C GLY A 73 -18.09 16.54 -39.65
N LYS A 74 -18.48 15.56 -38.81
CA LYS A 74 -17.69 14.84 -37.80
C LYS A 74 -17.40 15.56 -36.46
N MET A 75 -18.38 15.52 -35.56
CA MET A 75 -18.18 15.60 -34.10
C MET A 75 -18.30 14.23 -33.40
N ASN A 76 -18.04 13.11 -34.09
CA ASN A 76 -18.25 11.74 -33.57
C ASN A 76 -16.97 10.88 -33.43
N ASP A 77 -15.78 11.45 -33.60
CA ASP A 77 -14.52 10.66 -33.61
C ASP A 77 -13.84 10.63 -32.22
N LEU A 78 -13.69 11.80 -31.58
CA LEU A 78 -13.07 11.92 -30.25
C LEU A 78 -13.89 11.22 -29.14
N SER A 79 -15.22 11.28 -29.20
CA SER A 79 -16.12 10.64 -28.23
C SER A 79 -16.07 9.10 -28.29
N LYS A 80 -15.80 8.52 -29.47
CA LYS A 80 -15.67 7.07 -29.64
C LYS A 80 -14.37 6.52 -29.08
N ASN A 81 -13.26 7.25 -29.23
CA ASN A 81 -11.98 6.82 -28.66
C ASN A 81 -11.95 6.93 -27.13
N GLN A 82 -12.63 7.93 -26.56
CA GLN A 82 -12.75 8.06 -25.11
C GLN A 82 -13.58 6.92 -24.50
N SER A 83 -14.74 6.61 -25.09
CA SER A 83 -15.56 5.47 -24.65
C SER A 83 -14.89 4.11 -24.81
N ALA A 84 -14.10 3.89 -25.88
CA ALA A 84 -13.33 2.65 -26.04
C ALA A 84 -12.24 2.50 -24.97
N PHE A 85 -11.55 3.59 -24.62
CA PHE A 85 -10.57 3.60 -23.53
C PHE A 85 -11.24 3.33 -22.18
N ASP A 86 -12.36 4.00 -21.87
CA ASP A 86 -13.09 3.82 -20.61
C ASP A 86 -13.58 2.37 -20.44
N LEU A 87 -14.10 1.75 -21.52
CA LEU A 87 -14.49 0.33 -21.53
C LEU A 87 -13.28 -0.59 -21.28
N SER A 88 -12.11 -0.25 -21.81
CA SER A 88 -10.89 -1.03 -21.60
C SER A 88 -10.43 -0.98 -20.13
N ILE A 89 -10.52 0.18 -19.48
CA ILE A 89 -10.19 0.35 -18.06
C ILE A 89 -11.20 -0.40 -17.19
N ALA A 90 -12.49 -0.33 -17.50
CA ALA A 90 -13.52 -1.09 -16.80
C ALA A 90 -13.27 -2.61 -16.90
N ALA A 91 -12.87 -3.10 -18.08
CA ALA A 91 -12.54 -4.51 -18.27
C ALA A 91 -11.30 -4.94 -17.47
N VAL A 92 -10.26 -4.09 -17.38
CA VAL A 92 -9.09 -4.36 -16.53
C VAL A 92 -9.47 -4.38 -15.06
N ARG A 93 -10.31 -3.44 -14.62
CA ARG A 93 -10.80 -3.37 -13.24
C ARG A 93 -11.61 -4.61 -12.86
N LYS A 94 -12.48 -5.12 -13.76
CA LYS A 94 -13.20 -6.38 -13.56
C LYS A 94 -12.24 -7.57 -13.40
N LYS A 95 -11.26 -7.70 -14.30
CA LYS A 95 -10.25 -8.77 -14.21
C LYS A 95 -9.41 -8.71 -12.94
N PHE A 96 -9.14 -7.51 -12.43
CA PHE A 96 -8.48 -7.34 -11.15
C PHE A 96 -9.36 -7.84 -10.00
N ALA A 97 -10.64 -7.46 -9.97
CA ALA A 97 -11.59 -7.94 -8.97
C ALA A 97 -11.77 -9.47 -9.02
N ASP A 98 -11.82 -10.07 -10.22
CA ASP A 98 -11.90 -11.53 -10.38
C ASP A 98 -10.70 -12.26 -9.77
N ARG A 99 -9.50 -11.65 -9.86
CA ARG A 99 -8.27 -12.19 -9.27
C ARG A 99 -8.13 -11.88 -7.78
N ALA A 100 -8.83 -10.89 -7.26
CA ALA A 100 -8.71 -10.49 -5.86
C ALA A 100 -9.01 -11.66 -4.91
N TYR A 101 -10.02 -12.48 -5.23
CA TYR A 101 -10.33 -13.71 -4.50
C TYR A 101 -9.21 -14.76 -4.59
N GLU A 102 -8.59 -14.98 -5.75
CA GLU A 102 -7.46 -15.91 -5.84
C GLU A 102 -6.26 -15.45 -5.02
N GLN A 103 -6.02 -14.14 -4.99
CA GLN A 103 -4.95 -13.54 -4.20
C GLN A 103 -5.23 -13.60 -2.70
N SER A 104 -6.49 -13.43 -2.28
CA SER A 104 -6.89 -13.55 -0.87
C SER A 104 -6.62 -14.97 -0.36
N GLN A 105 -7.06 -16.00 -1.10
CA GLN A 105 -6.83 -17.40 -0.77
C GLN A 105 -5.34 -17.77 -0.73
N GLN A 106 -4.53 -17.19 -1.62
CA GLN A 106 -3.08 -17.39 -1.60
C GLN A 106 -2.43 -16.76 -0.36
N LEU A 107 -2.84 -15.54 0.00
CA LEU A 107 -2.33 -14.87 1.20
C LEU A 107 -2.75 -15.60 2.48
N ASP A 108 -3.99 -16.07 2.55
CA ASP A 108 -4.54 -16.82 3.69
C ASP A 108 -3.71 -18.09 3.97
N ALA A 109 -3.46 -18.90 2.93
CA ALA A 109 -2.59 -20.08 3.06
C ALA A 109 -1.14 -19.76 3.47
N LEU A 110 -0.64 -18.56 3.12
CA LEU A 110 0.67 -18.10 3.57
C LEU A 110 0.64 -17.65 5.03
N LEU A 111 -0.45 -17.04 5.50
CA LEU A 111 -0.63 -16.68 6.91
C LEU A 111 -0.71 -17.92 7.80
N ASP A 112 -1.49 -18.94 7.42
CA ASP A 112 -1.52 -20.24 8.11
C ASP A 112 -0.11 -20.84 8.29
N ARG A 113 0.72 -20.71 7.24
CA ARG A 113 2.10 -21.16 7.26
C ARG A 113 2.97 -20.33 8.20
N LEU A 114 2.77 -19.01 8.25
CA LEU A 114 3.49 -18.12 9.17
C LEU A 114 3.04 -18.26 10.62
N GLU A 115 1.78 -18.63 10.87
CA GLU A 115 1.30 -18.92 12.23
C GLU A 115 1.96 -20.18 12.80
N THR A 116 2.17 -21.19 11.97
CA THR A 116 2.82 -22.45 12.36
C THR A 116 4.34 -22.39 12.31
N GLN A 117 4.91 -21.64 11.36
CA GLN A 117 6.35 -21.47 11.13
C GLN A 117 6.67 -19.98 10.87
N PRO A 118 6.75 -19.14 11.94
CA PRO A 118 6.91 -17.69 11.79
C PRO A 118 8.17 -17.23 11.04
N ASP A 119 9.23 -18.03 11.08
CA ASP A 119 10.52 -17.76 10.44
C ASP A 119 10.62 -18.30 9.00
N ASP A 120 9.50 -18.75 8.42
CA ASP A 120 9.46 -19.25 7.05
C ASP A 120 9.71 -18.13 6.02
N GLN A 121 10.97 -18.02 5.61
CA GLN A 121 11.43 -17.02 4.66
C GLN A 121 10.74 -17.14 3.30
N HIS A 122 10.33 -18.33 2.87
CA HIS A 122 9.63 -18.49 1.61
C HIS A 122 8.21 -17.93 1.69
N ALA A 123 7.53 -18.16 2.82
CA ALA A 123 6.21 -17.60 3.06
C ALA A 123 6.26 -16.07 3.12
N LEU A 124 7.19 -15.48 3.89
CA LEU A 124 7.40 -14.03 3.95
C LEU A 124 7.70 -13.42 2.58
N GLN A 125 8.59 -14.03 1.79
CA GLN A 125 8.92 -13.55 0.44
C GLN A 125 7.71 -13.60 -0.51
N SER A 126 6.86 -14.62 -0.37
CA SER A 126 5.64 -14.75 -1.17
C SER A 126 4.63 -13.67 -0.83
N VAL A 127 4.40 -13.40 0.47
CA VAL A 127 3.55 -12.30 0.94
C VAL A 127 4.07 -10.97 0.40
N LEU A 128 5.38 -10.70 0.51
CA LEU A 128 6.00 -9.47 0.01
C LEU A 128 5.72 -9.24 -1.49
N GLN A 129 5.88 -10.28 -2.31
CA GLN A 129 5.68 -10.17 -3.76
C GLN A 129 4.21 -9.94 -4.14
N ILE A 130 3.29 -10.65 -3.48
CA ILE A 130 1.85 -10.50 -3.72
C ILE A 130 1.41 -9.09 -3.31
N ALA A 131 1.78 -8.65 -2.11
CA ALA A 131 1.48 -7.32 -1.59
C ALA A 131 2.01 -6.22 -2.52
N HIS A 132 3.27 -6.33 -2.98
CA HIS A 132 3.87 -5.39 -3.92
C HIS A 132 3.08 -5.27 -5.23
N ARG A 133 2.65 -6.41 -5.80
CA ARG A 133 1.84 -6.41 -7.03
C ARG A 133 0.48 -5.74 -6.79
N ILE A 134 -0.18 -6.04 -5.67
CA ILE A 134 -1.47 -5.42 -5.34
C ILE A 134 -1.29 -3.91 -5.15
N ALA A 135 -0.29 -3.47 -4.39
CA ALA A 135 -0.01 -2.05 -4.15
C ALA A 135 0.25 -1.28 -5.45
N GLY A 136 0.91 -1.89 -6.43
CA GLY A 136 1.18 -1.26 -7.73
C GLY A 136 -0.06 -1.13 -8.61
N VAL A 137 -0.97 -2.11 -8.57
CA VAL A 137 -2.14 -2.16 -9.48
C VAL A 137 -3.38 -1.50 -8.87
N ALA A 138 -3.62 -1.66 -7.57
CA ALA A 138 -4.81 -1.18 -6.88
C ALA A 138 -5.00 0.35 -7.01
N ASP A 139 -3.93 1.13 -6.78
CA ASP A 139 -3.97 2.59 -6.89
C ASP A 139 -4.37 3.05 -8.30
N THR A 140 -3.87 2.37 -9.34
CA THR A 140 -4.14 2.73 -10.74
C THR A 140 -5.58 2.43 -11.17
N LEU A 141 -6.27 1.53 -10.46
CA LEU A 141 -7.63 1.10 -10.75
C LEU A 141 -8.67 1.75 -9.81
N GLY A 142 -8.23 2.67 -8.95
CA GLY A 142 -9.09 3.39 -8.02
C GLY A 142 -9.42 2.65 -6.71
N PHE A 143 -8.68 1.58 -6.38
CA PHE A 143 -8.82 0.86 -5.11
C PHE A 143 -7.86 1.41 -4.05
N GLY A 144 -8.03 2.68 -3.66
CA GLY A 144 -7.07 3.38 -2.78
C GLY A 144 -6.86 2.70 -1.42
N ARG A 145 -7.95 2.25 -0.77
CA ARG A 145 -7.85 1.53 0.53
C ARG A 145 -7.04 0.24 0.39
N LEU A 146 -7.33 -0.56 -0.64
CA LEU A 146 -6.60 -1.78 -0.92
C LEU A 146 -5.12 -1.51 -1.20
N GLY A 147 -4.82 -0.48 -1.99
CA GLY A 147 -3.45 -0.07 -2.30
C GLY A 147 -2.65 0.34 -1.07
N GLU A 148 -3.27 1.09 -0.15
CA GLU A 148 -2.66 1.48 1.12
C GLU A 148 -2.37 0.27 2.02
N LEU A 149 -3.36 -0.62 2.20
CA LEU A 149 -3.18 -1.85 2.98
C LEU A 149 -2.08 -2.74 2.40
N ALA A 150 -2.05 -2.91 1.07
CA ALA A 150 -1.03 -3.70 0.41
C ALA A 150 0.38 -3.11 0.58
N ARG A 151 0.53 -1.79 0.54
CA ARG A 151 1.81 -1.12 0.78
C ARG A 151 2.25 -1.22 2.23
N ASN A 152 1.31 -1.17 3.18
CA ASN A 152 1.59 -1.40 4.59
C ASN A 152 2.04 -2.84 4.85
N ALA A 153 1.35 -3.82 4.26
CA ALA A 153 1.75 -5.23 4.29
C ALA A 153 3.13 -5.45 3.67
N GLU A 154 3.41 -4.88 2.50
CA GLU A 154 4.72 -4.93 1.85
C GLU A 154 5.83 -4.41 2.77
N ASN A 155 5.62 -3.25 3.39
CA ASN A 155 6.62 -2.62 4.25
C ASN A 155 6.88 -3.42 5.53
N LEU A 156 5.81 -3.86 6.21
CA LEU A 156 5.95 -4.67 7.43
C LEU A 156 6.59 -6.03 7.13
N THR A 157 6.23 -6.67 6.01
CA THR A 157 6.85 -7.94 5.59
C THR A 157 8.33 -7.75 5.29
N ARG A 158 8.72 -6.66 4.60
CA ARG A 158 10.13 -6.33 4.35
C ARG A 158 10.90 -6.18 5.67
N THR A 159 10.35 -5.43 6.61
CA THR A 159 10.95 -5.30 7.95
C THR A 159 11.03 -6.65 8.65
N ALA A 160 9.99 -7.48 8.61
CA ALA A 160 9.98 -8.81 9.21
C ALA A 160 11.06 -9.73 8.63
N ILE A 161 11.33 -9.68 7.32
CA ILE A 161 12.43 -10.41 6.68
C ILE A 161 13.79 -9.92 7.20
N GLU A 162 13.97 -8.61 7.34
CA GLU A 162 15.24 -8.01 7.77
C GLU A 162 15.55 -8.27 9.26
N VAL A 163 14.56 -8.08 10.15
CA VAL A 163 14.76 -8.17 11.60
C VAL A 163 14.47 -9.57 12.16
N ASN A 164 13.64 -10.34 11.47
CA ASN A 164 13.23 -11.71 11.80
C ASN A 164 12.80 -11.89 13.28
N THR A 165 12.02 -10.95 13.80
CA THR A 165 11.47 -10.99 15.16
C THR A 165 10.01 -11.42 15.15
N ARG A 166 9.57 -12.09 16.20
CA ARG A 166 8.16 -12.50 16.35
C ARG A 166 7.19 -11.33 16.30
N ASP A 167 7.57 -10.18 16.86
CA ASP A 167 6.72 -8.99 16.85
C ASP A 167 6.54 -8.43 15.44
N ALA A 168 7.62 -8.40 14.62
CA ALA A 168 7.54 -7.94 13.24
C ALA A 168 6.75 -8.91 12.34
N ILE A 169 6.91 -10.22 12.55
CA ILE A 169 6.14 -11.26 11.85
C ILE A 169 4.67 -11.18 12.28
N GLY A 170 4.38 -11.02 13.57
CA GLY A 170 3.01 -10.85 14.09
C GLY A 170 2.32 -9.62 13.51
N ALA A 171 3.01 -8.48 13.42
CA ALA A 171 2.50 -7.29 12.75
C ALA A 171 2.23 -7.52 11.26
N THR A 172 3.08 -8.31 10.59
CA THR A 172 2.90 -8.70 9.18
C THR A 172 1.64 -9.55 8.99
N ILE A 173 1.40 -10.52 9.88
CA ILE A 173 0.18 -11.34 9.85
C ILE A 173 -1.05 -10.45 10.00
N GLN A 174 -1.09 -9.58 11.02
CA GLN A 174 -2.23 -8.70 11.29
C GLN A 174 -2.59 -7.78 10.11
N VAL A 175 -1.60 -7.11 9.51
CA VAL A 175 -1.89 -6.21 8.39
C VAL A 175 -2.29 -6.97 7.12
N THR A 176 -1.73 -8.17 6.92
CA THR A 176 -2.05 -8.99 5.75
C THR A 176 -3.44 -9.61 5.89
N ASP A 177 -3.87 -9.95 7.10
CA ASP A 177 -5.24 -10.38 7.40
C ASP A 177 -6.25 -9.30 7.02
N THR A 178 -6.01 -8.04 7.44
CA THR A 178 -6.85 -6.90 7.01
C THR A 178 -6.82 -6.67 5.49
N LEU A 179 -5.70 -6.97 4.82
CA LEU A 179 -5.60 -6.92 3.35
C LEU A 179 -6.45 -8.02 2.70
N ILE A 180 -6.46 -9.23 3.24
CA ILE A 180 -7.29 -10.36 2.78
C ILE A 180 -8.76 -9.98 2.87
N GLU A 181 -9.21 -9.41 3.99
CA GLU A 181 -10.60 -8.94 4.16
C GLU A 181 -11.02 -7.95 3.06
N GLU A 182 -10.16 -7.00 2.71
CA GLU A 182 -10.44 -6.03 1.64
C GLU A 182 -10.44 -6.68 0.25
N LEU A 183 -9.55 -7.63 -0.01
CA LEU A 183 -9.54 -8.40 -1.26
C LEU A 183 -10.82 -9.22 -1.42
N ASP A 184 -11.28 -9.85 -0.35
CA ASP A 184 -12.51 -10.63 -0.33
C ASP A 184 -13.73 -9.74 -0.57
N GLN A 185 -13.79 -8.57 0.06
CA GLN A 185 -14.86 -7.61 -0.20
C GLN A 185 -14.92 -7.20 -1.68
N ILE A 186 -13.76 -6.91 -2.29
CA ILE A 186 -13.67 -6.56 -3.71
C ILE A 186 -14.03 -7.76 -4.62
N GLY A 187 -13.64 -8.97 -4.23
CA GLY A 187 -13.95 -10.20 -4.96
C GLY A 187 -15.41 -10.67 -4.82
N GLN A 188 -16.11 -10.27 -3.75
CA GLN A 188 -17.52 -10.60 -3.49
C GLN A 188 -18.50 -9.55 -4.03
N ASP A 189 -18.08 -8.29 -4.22
CA ASP A 189 -18.84 -7.24 -4.93
C ASP A 189 -19.02 -7.52 -6.45
N ARG A 190 -18.89 -8.79 -6.86
CA ARG A 190 -19.37 -9.28 -8.14
C ARG A 190 -20.88 -9.02 -8.19
N PRO A 191 -21.40 -8.22 -9.14
CA PRO A 191 -22.82 -8.26 -9.40
C PRO A 191 -23.20 -9.72 -9.66
N LEU A 192 -24.23 -10.19 -8.97
CA LEU A 192 -24.79 -11.53 -9.13
C LEU A 192 -25.45 -11.59 -10.51
N ASP A 193 -24.64 -11.68 -11.56
CA ASP A 193 -25.08 -11.91 -12.93
C ASP A 193 -25.55 -13.36 -13.02
N GLU A 194 -26.82 -13.59 -12.67
CA GLU A 194 -27.68 -14.70 -13.12
C GLU A 194 -27.10 -16.13 -13.04
N VAL A 195 -27.14 -16.73 -11.86
CA VAL A 195 -27.28 -18.19 -11.74
C VAL A 195 -28.77 -18.49 -11.62
N GLY A 196 -29.45 -18.70 -12.74
CA GLY A 196 -30.85 -19.16 -12.71
C GLY A 196 -31.62 -18.93 -14.01
N GLY A 197 -31.46 -19.85 -14.97
CA GLY A 197 -32.30 -20.00 -16.16
C GLY A 197 -32.03 -21.33 -16.84
#